data_AF-A0AAW1MUV5-F1
#
_entry.id   AF-A0AAW1MUV5-F1
#
_cell.length_a   1.000
_cell.length_b   1.000
_cell.length_c   1.000
_cell.angle_alpha   90.00
_cell.angle_beta   90.00
_cell.angle_gamma   90.00
#
_symmetry.space_group_name_H-M   'P 1'
#
loop_
_entity.id
_entity.type
_entity.pdbx_description
1 polymer ?
#
loop_
_entity_poly.entity_id
_entity_poly.type
_entity_poly.pdbx_seq_one_letter_code
_entity_poly.pdbx_strand_id
1 'polypeptide(L)'
;MLGEAYGLAVETISAPPRPFLVEDNASENMDLKTTIQSSHTFTNQMSISSVDGMQGCITTVVGALNMGSPEGSYPYLSSATENLTPLDAQPKSRLFSNSQSPLKNGLHEDSIMTGTILGTFEQLALQLQSDLITLLESMSPQNHESMSKEADCTFTALNSLQVDYEPFQSRVNEYIKQAASLARIEQIINEDISSQELVNHHNSEQRRFKELLKSHHEARAGFIASNSQLSLLCEKASSLDSSAELTMELLSCEADNAGRRETLLQITKTLAECKASLLAAPQIAEEALKKCKEMEIERNAAQVAFQTARAQLRN
;
A
#
# COMPACT_ATOMS: atom_id res chain seq x y z
N MET A 1 2.65 90.65 -21.80
CA MET A 1 1.53 91.35 -21.12
C MET A 1 0.48 90.32 -20.80
N LEU A 2 0.20 90.12 -19.50
CA LEU A 2 -0.99 89.47 -18.90
C LEU A 2 -1.20 87.98 -19.27
N GLY A 3 -1.60 87.06 -18.39
CA GLY A 3 -2.09 87.13 -17.03
C GLY A 3 -2.34 85.71 -16.51
N GLU A 4 -2.50 85.60 -15.20
CA GLU A 4 -2.57 84.40 -14.36
C GLU A 4 -3.79 83.50 -14.62
N ALA A 5 -3.67 82.21 -14.27
CA ALA A 5 -4.78 81.42 -13.71
C ALA A 5 -4.24 80.24 -12.88
N TYR A 6 -4.40 80.38 -11.56
CA TYR A 6 -4.27 79.32 -10.56
C TYR A 6 -5.44 78.32 -10.66
N GLY A 7 -5.15 77.04 -10.43
CA GLY A 7 -6.16 75.98 -10.25
C GLY A 7 -5.69 74.97 -9.20
N LEU A 8 -6.21 75.12 -7.98
CA LEU A 8 -6.03 74.25 -6.82
C LEU A 8 -6.68 72.88 -7.05
N ALA A 9 -5.94 71.80 -6.84
CA ALA A 9 -6.50 70.45 -6.64
C ALA A 9 -6.47 70.15 -5.13
N VAL A 10 -7.65 69.97 -4.56
CA VAL A 10 -7.90 69.59 -3.17
C VAL A 10 -7.72 68.07 -3.05
N GLU A 11 -6.80 67.65 -2.19
CA GLU A 11 -6.65 66.25 -1.77
C GLU A 11 -7.84 65.84 -0.88
N THR A 12 -8.60 64.85 -1.33
CA THR A 12 -9.60 64.16 -0.53
C THR A 12 -8.92 63.13 0.38
N ILE A 13 -8.97 63.40 1.68
CA ILE A 13 -8.50 62.51 2.75
C ILE A 13 -9.33 61.22 2.75
N SER A 14 -8.64 60.10 2.53
CA SER A 14 -9.17 58.74 2.62
C SER A 14 -9.52 58.40 4.07
N ALA A 15 -10.72 57.86 4.28
CA ALA A 15 -11.24 57.49 5.60
C ALA A 15 -10.40 56.38 6.27
N PRO A 16 -10.33 56.34 7.62
CA PRO A 16 -9.56 55.32 8.34
C PRO A 16 -10.19 53.91 8.22
N PRO A 17 -9.38 52.84 8.22
CA PRO A 17 -9.88 51.47 8.17
C PRO A 17 -10.67 51.12 9.45
N ARG A 18 -11.85 50.51 9.27
CA ARG A 18 -12.68 50.04 10.39
C ARG A 18 -11.98 48.88 11.13
N PRO A 19 -12.03 48.84 12.47
CA PRO A 19 -11.61 47.66 13.22
C PRO A 19 -12.55 46.49 12.91
N PHE A 20 -11.98 45.39 12.40
CA PHE A 20 -12.71 44.14 12.20
C PHE A 20 -12.88 43.42 13.55
N LEU A 21 -14.13 43.18 13.93
CA LEU A 21 -14.48 42.26 14.99
C LEU A 21 -14.10 40.85 14.53
N VAL A 22 -13.15 40.24 15.24
CA VAL A 22 -12.86 38.81 15.12
C VAL A 22 -14.03 38.09 15.79
N GLU A 23 -14.87 37.40 15.02
CA GLU A 23 -15.84 36.46 15.59
C GLU A 23 -15.06 35.31 16.25
N ASP A 24 -15.15 35.25 17.58
CA ASP A 24 -14.61 34.15 18.39
C ASP A 24 -15.36 32.85 18.08
N ASN A 25 -14.84 32.05 17.15
CA ASN A 25 -15.19 30.64 17.03
C ASN A 25 -14.52 29.85 18.17
N ALA A 26 -15.06 29.99 19.38
CA ALA A 26 -14.58 29.33 20.60
C ALA A 26 -14.99 27.85 20.72
N SER A 27 -15.71 27.28 19.76
CA SER A 27 -16.29 25.93 19.88
C SER A 27 -15.39 24.79 19.37
N GLU A 28 -14.23 25.06 18.76
CA GLU A 28 -13.38 24.02 18.14
C GLU A 28 -12.19 23.56 19.00
N ASN A 29 -12.06 24.07 20.23
CA ASN A 29 -10.82 23.95 21.01
C ASN A 29 -10.85 22.89 22.14
N MET A 30 -11.95 22.15 22.32
CA MET A 30 -12.03 21.09 23.35
C MET A 30 -11.69 19.68 22.87
N ASP A 31 -11.68 19.38 21.57
CA ASP A 31 -11.46 18.01 21.09
C ASP A 31 -9.98 17.63 20.87
N LEU A 32 -9.09 18.60 20.61
CA LEU A 32 -7.68 18.31 20.25
C LEU A 32 -6.79 17.88 21.42
N LYS A 33 -7.18 18.20 22.66
CA LYS A 33 -6.38 17.87 23.85
C LYS A 33 -6.49 16.39 24.23
N THR A 34 -7.60 15.74 23.89
CA THR A 34 -7.87 14.32 24.18
C THR A 34 -7.13 13.39 23.21
N THR A 35 -6.90 13.83 21.96
CA THR A 35 -6.23 13.03 20.92
C THR A 35 -4.72 12.86 21.16
N ILE A 36 -4.05 13.83 21.79
CA ILE A 36 -2.58 13.83 21.95
C ILE A 36 -2.13 12.92 23.11
N GLN A 37 -2.98 12.71 24.12
CA GLN A 37 -2.61 11.96 25.33
C GLN A 37 -2.63 10.43 25.14
N SER A 38 -3.38 9.93 24.14
CA SER A 38 -3.46 8.48 23.84
C SER A 38 -2.26 7.94 23.04
N SER A 39 -1.46 8.82 22.42
CA SER A 39 -0.36 8.41 21.52
C SER A 39 0.99 8.20 22.24
N HIS A 40 1.11 8.60 23.51
CA HIS A 40 2.39 8.63 24.23
C HIS A 40 2.82 7.28 24.82
N THR A 41 2.03 6.22 24.68
CA THR A 41 2.34 4.88 25.25
C THR A 41 2.97 3.91 24.24
N PHE A 42 3.17 4.28 22.97
CA PHE A 42 3.40 3.31 21.89
C PHE A 42 4.75 3.41 21.17
N THR A 43 5.83 3.74 21.88
CA THR A 43 7.19 3.76 21.28
C THR A 43 8.19 2.92 22.05
N ASN A 44 7.89 1.62 22.22
CA ASN A 44 8.95 0.65 22.44
C ASN A 44 8.57 -0.73 21.88
N GLN A 45 9.46 -1.24 21.02
CA GLN A 45 9.51 -2.58 20.40
C GLN A 45 8.51 -2.88 19.28
N MET A 46 8.97 -2.82 18.02
CA MET A 46 8.61 -3.82 17.00
C MET A 46 9.69 -3.91 15.93
N SER A 47 10.38 -5.05 15.88
CA SER A 47 11.05 -5.55 14.67
C SER A 47 9.96 -6.19 13.80
N ILE A 48 9.76 -5.70 12.58
CA ILE A 48 8.66 -6.11 11.70
C ILE A 48 9.23 -7.05 10.63
N SER A 49 8.98 -8.35 10.80
CA SER A 49 9.25 -9.37 9.77
C SER A 49 8.01 -10.23 9.46
N SER A 50 6.80 -9.75 9.77
CA SER A 50 5.55 -10.46 9.49
C SER A 50 4.44 -9.49 9.06
N VAL A 51 3.58 -9.95 8.14
CA VAL A 51 2.37 -9.28 7.64
C VAL A 51 1.41 -8.90 8.78
N ASP A 52 1.47 -9.61 9.91
CA ASP A 52 0.72 -9.27 11.14
C ASP A 52 1.10 -7.90 11.72
N GLY A 53 2.34 -7.44 11.50
CA GLY A 53 2.80 -6.13 11.95
C GLY A 53 2.12 -4.98 11.21
N MET A 54 1.82 -5.16 9.92
CA MET A 54 1.12 -4.13 9.11
C MET A 54 -0.37 -4.05 9.45
N GLN A 55 -1.01 -5.20 9.72
CA GLN A 55 -2.41 -5.26 10.14
C GLN A 55 -2.62 -4.58 11.52
N GLY A 56 -1.65 -4.68 12.43
CA GLY A 56 -1.67 -3.98 13.72
C GLY A 56 -1.58 -2.46 13.58
N CYS A 57 -0.70 -1.94 12.71
CA CYS A 57 -0.54 -0.49 12.52
C CYS A 57 -1.80 0.18 11.93
N ILE A 58 -2.49 -0.48 11.01
CA ILE A 58 -3.64 0.12 10.30
C ILE A 58 -4.93 0.03 11.15
N THR A 59 -5.16 -1.08 11.85
CA THR A 59 -6.35 -1.24 12.70
C THR A 59 -6.38 -0.21 13.85
N THR A 60 -5.21 0.13 14.39
CA THR A 60 -5.06 1.19 15.40
C THR A 60 -5.25 2.59 14.84
N VAL A 61 -4.91 2.83 13.56
CA VAL A 61 -5.12 4.14 12.89
C VAL A 61 -6.60 4.36 12.52
N VAL A 62 -7.31 3.32 12.08
CA VAL A 62 -8.76 3.40 11.79
C VAL A 62 -9.58 3.58 13.07
N GLY A 63 -9.18 2.94 14.18
CA GLY A 63 -9.82 3.13 15.48
C GLY A 63 -9.61 4.53 16.09
N ALA A 64 -8.49 5.19 15.80
CA ALA A 64 -8.17 6.52 16.32
C ALA A 64 -8.91 7.67 15.61
N LEU A 65 -9.47 7.43 14.41
CA LEU A 65 -10.18 8.43 13.62
C LEU A 65 -11.72 8.38 13.76
N ASN A 66 -12.27 7.39 14.48
CA ASN A 66 -13.71 7.16 14.58
C ASN A 66 -14.35 7.51 15.94
N MET A 67 -13.73 8.41 16.72
CA MET A 67 -14.28 8.87 18.00
C MET A 67 -14.79 10.30 17.87
N GLY A 68 -16.07 10.45 17.46
CA GLY A 68 -16.75 11.75 17.51
C GLY A 68 -18.04 11.87 16.72
N SER A 69 -19.10 11.11 17.05
CA SER A 69 -20.45 11.69 17.20
C SER A 69 -21.41 10.68 17.88
N PRO A 70 -22.19 11.09 18.90
CA PRO A 70 -23.19 10.25 19.54
C PRO A 70 -24.55 10.33 18.81
N GLU A 71 -25.40 9.34 19.10
CA GLU A 71 -26.81 9.20 18.68
C GLU A 71 -27.05 8.48 17.35
N GLY A 72 -27.46 7.21 17.48
CA GLY A 72 -27.88 6.39 16.36
C GLY A 72 -28.04 4.93 16.77
N SER A 73 -28.99 4.66 17.68
CA SER A 73 -29.42 3.33 18.07
C SER A 73 -29.81 2.48 16.85
N TYR A 74 -29.04 1.42 16.55
CA TYR A 74 -29.52 0.26 15.81
C TYR A 74 -28.86 -1.05 16.32
N PRO A 75 -29.56 -2.19 16.17
CA PRO A 75 -29.51 -3.26 17.16
C PRO A 75 -28.44 -4.31 16.90
N TYR A 76 -28.05 -4.95 18.00
CA TYR A 76 -27.55 -6.31 18.16
C TYR A 76 -27.56 -7.18 16.88
N LEU A 77 -26.38 -7.54 16.40
CA LEU A 77 -26.18 -8.76 15.60
C LEU A 77 -25.49 -9.80 16.46
N SER A 78 -26.29 -10.82 16.75
CA SER A 78 -25.98 -12.04 17.48
C SER A 78 -24.81 -12.78 16.84
N SER A 79 -23.88 -13.22 17.67
CA SER A 79 -22.83 -14.17 17.33
C SER A 79 -23.45 -15.53 16.96
N ALA A 80 -23.40 -15.88 15.68
CA ALA A 80 -23.58 -17.25 15.23
C ALA A 80 -22.19 -17.86 15.00
N THR A 81 -21.73 -18.62 15.99
CA THR A 81 -20.62 -19.57 15.83
C THR A 81 -21.13 -20.75 15.00
N GLU A 82 -20.68 -20.86 13.76
CA GLU A 82 -20.87 -22.08 12.96
C GLU A 82 -19.96 -23.17 13.51
N ASN A 83 -20.61 -24.18 14.09
CA ASN A 83 -20.02 -25.49 14.33
C ASN A 83 -19.77 -26.17 12.97
N LEU A 84 -18.51 -26.37 12.61
CA LEU A 84 -18.13 -27.36 11.61
C LEU A 84 -17.54 -28.58 12.31
N THR A 85 -18.39 -29.60 12.42
CA THR A 85 -18.03 -30.99 12.65
C THR A 85 -16.99 -31.47 11.62
N PRO A 86 -15.98 -32.27 12.01
CA PRO A 86 -15.04 -32.87 11.09
C PRO A 86 -15.74 -33.95 10.24
N LEU A 87 -15.68 -33.78 8.91
CA LEU A 87 -16.09 -34.79 7.95
C LEU A 87 -15.02 -35.89 7.91
N ASP A 88 -15.41 -37.05 8.43
CA ASP A 88 -14.67 -38.30 8.33
C ASP A 88 -14.60 -38.73 6.86
N ALA A 89 -13.40 -38.77 6.31
CA ALA A 89 -13.15 -39.36 4.99
C ALA A 89 -11.75 -40.00 5.00
N GLN A 90 -11.68 -41.22 5.54
CA GLN A 90 -10.64 -42.16 5.15
C GLN A 90 -10.64 -42.39 3.63
N PRO A 91 -9.49 -42.33 2.95
CA PRO A 91 -9.27 -43.13 1.77
C PRO A 91 -8.68 -44.47 2.21
N LYS A 92 -9.48 -45.50 1.98
CA LYS A 92 -9.10 -46.91 2.03
C LYS A 92 -7.78 -47.12 1.29
N SER A 93 -6.83 -47.72 1.99
CA SER A 93 -5.71 -48.45 1.41
C SER A 93 -6.21 -49.41 0.32
N ARG A 94 -5.81 -49.17 -0.93
CA ARG A 94 -5.86 -50.18 -1.99
C ARG A 94 -4.50 -50.27 -2.67
N LEU A 95 -3.79 -51.30 -2.24
CA LEU A 95 -3.04 -52.27 -3.05
C LEU A 95 -2.43 -51.76 -4.36
N PHE A 96 -1.10 -51.70 -4.31
CA PHE A 96 -0.17 -51.90 -5.41
C PHE A 96 -0.79 -52.69 -6.58
N SER A 97 -0.76 -52.10 -7.76
CA SER A 97 -0.96 -52.80 -9.02
C SER A 97 0.05 -52.24 -10.01
N ASN A 98 0.99 -53.10 -10.42
CA ASN A 98 1.99 -52.86 -11.45
C ASN A 98 1.41 -52.11 -12.66
N SER A 99 2.00 -50.97 -13.00
CA SER A 99 1.77 -50.30 -14.27
C SER A 99 2.74 -50.89 -15.30
N GLN A 100 2.32 -51.91 -16.03
CA GLN A 100 2.90 -52.22 -17.33
C GLN A 100 2.46 -51.13 -18.30
N SER A 101 3.42 -50.37 -18.84
CA SER A 101 3.16 -49.40 -19.91
C SER A 101 2.78 -50.13 -21.20
N PRO A 102 1.66 -49.77 -21.87
CA PRO A 102 1.34 -50.33 -23.18
C PRO A 102 2.32 -49.79 -24.22
N LEU A 103 2.78 -50.66 -25.12
CA LEU A 103 3.52 -50.23 -26.31
C LEU A 103 2.66 -49.36 -27.21
N LYS A 104 3.28 -48.39 -27.90
CA LYS A 104 2.61 -47.56 -28.90
C LYS A 104 2.18 -48.46 -30.07
N ASN A 105 0.86 -48.64 -30.24
CA ASN A 105 0.25 -49.47 -31.29
C ASN A 105 0.72 -49.01 -32.69
N GLY A 106 1.74 -49.64 -33.24
CA GLY A 106 2.24 -49.30 -34.58
C GLY A 106 3.40 -50.15 -35.11
N LEU A 107 3.75 -51.27 -34.48
CA LEU A 107 4.81 -52.14 -35.00
C LEU A 107 4.27 -53.06 -36.10
N HIS A 108 4.75 -52.80 -37.31
CA HIS A 108 4.75 -53.73 -38.44
C HIS A 108 5.34 -55.08 -37.96
N GLU A 109 4.62 -56.17 -38.22
CA GLU A 109 4.83 -57.55 -37.75
C GLU A 109 6.16 -58.24 -38.11
N ASP A 110 7.16 -57.54 -38.66
CA ASP A 110 8.34 -58.17 -39.27
C ASP A 110 9.66 -58.04 -38.47
N SER A 111 9.64 -57.52 -37.25
CA SER A 111 10.88 -57.38 -36.45
C SER A 111 10.95 -58.43 -35.33
N ILE A 112 11.94 -59.32 -35.43
CA ILE A 112 12.38 -60.25 -34.38
C ILE A 112 13.06 -59.44 -33.26
N MET A 113 12.32 -58.54 -32.63
CA MET A 113 12.76 -57.88 -31.42
C MET A 113 12.50 -58.87 -30.29
N THR A 114 13.52 -59.65 -29.95
CA THR A 114 13.48 -60.56 -28.79
C THR A 114 13.06 -59.77 -27.56
N GLY A 115 12.13 -60.28 -26.75
CA GLY A 115 11.56 -59.57 -25.59
C GLY A 115 12.59 -58.99 -24.60
N THR A 116 13.83 -59.49 -24.62
CA THR A 116 14.98 -58.92 -23.90
C THR A 116 15.32 -57.49 -24.33
N ILE A 117 15.32 -57.18 -25.63
CA ILE A 117 15.66 -55.84 -26.16
C ILE A 117 14.56 -54.84 -25.79
N LEU A 118 13.31 -55.28 -25.90
CA LEU A 118 12.16 -54.49 -25.48
C LEU A 118 12.24 -54.14 -23.98
N GLY A 119 12.54 -55.13 -23.14
CA GLY A 119 12.76 -54.92 -21.70
C GLY A 119 13.89 -53.95 -21.39
N THR A 120 14.97 -53.92 -22.20
CA THR A 120 16.04 -52.92 -22.02
C THR A 120 15.59 -51.49 -22.37
N PHE A 121 14.71 -51.31 -23.36
CA PHE A 121 14.18 -49.99 -23.72
C PHE A 121 13.21 -49.47 -22.66
N GLU A 122 12.35 -50.34 -22.12
CA GLU A 122 11.48 -49.98 -20.99
C GLU A 122 12.31 -49.56 -19.76
N GLN A 123 13.37 -50.28 -19.44
CA GLN A 123 14.26 -49.94 -18.32
C GLN A 123 14.99 -48.60 -18.54
N LEU A 124 15.47 -48.34 -19.76
CA LEU A 124 16.09 -47.06 -20.11
C LEU A 124 15.07 -45.91 -20.05
N ALA A 125 13.82 -46.14 -20.48
CA ALA A 125 12.77 -45.15 -20.39
C ALA A 125 12.45 -44.79 -18.93
N LEU A 126 12.34 -45.78 -18.04
CA LEU A 126 12.15 -45.55 -16.61
C LEU A 126 13.31 -44.78 -15.99
N GLN A 127 14.55 -45.10 -16.38
CA GLN A 127 15.73 -44.37 -15.91
C GLN A 127 15.68 -42.89 -16.34
N LEU A 128 15.41 -42.61 -17.62
CA LEU A 128 15.28 -41.24 -18.13
C LEU A 128 14.17 -40.46 -17.41
N GLN A 129 13.02 -41.10 -17.15
CA GLN A 129 11.93 -40.47 -16.39
C GLN A 129 12.36 -40.12 -14.96
N SER A 130 13.04 -41.04 -14.27
CA SER A 130 13.57 -40.82 -12.91
C SER A 130 14.63 -39.72 -12.86
N ASP A 131 15.52 -39.68 -13.85
CA ASP A 131 16.58 -38.67 -13.95
C ASP A 131 15.98 -37.29 -14.20
N LEU A 132 14.98 -37.19 -15.10
CA LEU A 132 14.28 -35.93 -15.33
C LEU A 132 13.53 -35.45 -14.08
N ILE A 133 12.81 -36.34 -13.36
CA ILE A 133 12.15 -35.99 -12.10
C ILE A 133 13.15 -35.38 -11.11
N THR A 134 14.28 -36.06 -10.91
CA THR A 134 15.33 -35.63 -9.97
C THR A 134 15.89 -34.26 -10.37
N LEU A 135 16.13 -34.07 -11.67
CA LEU A 135 16.62 -32.81 -12.21
C LEU A 135 15.60 -31.67 -11.99
N LEU A 136 14.33 -31.88 -12.36
CA LEU A 136 13.26 -30.90 -12.22
C LEU A 136 12.97 -30.52 -10.76
N GLU A 137 13.05 -31.48 -9.83
CA GLU A 137 12.86 -31.22 -8.39
C GLU A 137 14.02 -30.46 -7.74
N SER A 138 15.20 -30.48 -8.37
CA SER A 138 16.38 -29.72 -7.91
C SER A 138 16.37 -28.27 -8.40
N MET A 139 15.59 -27.96 -9.44
CA MET A 139 15.52 -26.63 -10.03
C MET A 139 14.54 -25.73 -9.26
N SER A 140 14.89 -24.44 -9.18
CA SER A 140 13.99 -23.40 -8.67
C SER A 140 12.82 -23.18 -9.65
N PRO A 141 11.59 -22.90 -9.18
CA PRO A 141 10.46 -22.50 -10.04
C PRO A 141 10.78 -21.32 -10.98
N GLN A 142 11.68 -20.43 -10.55
CA GLN A 142 12.16 -19.30 -11.36
C GLN A 142 12.92 -19.73 -12.62
N ASN A 143 13.40 -20.97 -12.67
CA ASN A 143 14.10 -21.55 -13.82
C ASN A 143 13.17 -22.39 -14.72
N HIS A 144 11.86 -22.12 -14.73
CA HIS A 144 10.88 -22.90 -15.49
C HIS A 144 11.20 -23.00 -16.99
N GLU A 145 11.88 -22.01 -17.59
CA GLU A 145 12.34 -22.11 -18.98
C GLU A 145 13.42 -23.19 -19.17
N SER A 146 14.32 -23.32 -18.19
CA SER A 146 15.34 -24.38 -18.22
C SER A 146 14.69 -25.75 -17.97
N MET A 147 13.71 -25.82 -17.06
CA MET A 147 12.91 -27.03 -16.85
C MET A 147 12.24 -27.50 -18.15
N SER A 148 11.62 -26.57 -18.91
CA SER A 148 10.98 -26.88 -20.19
C SER A 148 11.97 -27.46 -21.21
N LYS A 149 13.16 -26.85 -21.32
CA LYS A 149 14.20 -27.33 -22.25
C LYS A 149 14.65 -28.75 -21.91
N GLU A 150 14.89 -29.04 -20.64
CA GLU A 150 15.33 -30.38 -20.22
C GLU A 150 14.22 -31.43 -20.38
N ALA A 151 12.97 -31.03 -20.13
CA ALA A 151 11.81 -31.88 -20.40
C ALA A 151 11.71 -32.21 -21.90
N ASP A 152 11.81 -31.21 -22.78
CA ASP A 152 11.76 -31.40 -24.24
C ASP A 152 12.89 -32.30 -24.76
N CYS A 153 14.11 -32.11 -24.25
CA CYS A 153 15.25 -32.98 -24.56
C CYS A 153 14.99 -34.43 -24.14
N THR A 154 14.44 -34.63 -22.94
CA THR A 154 14.11 -35.97 -22.42
C THR A 154 12.97 -36.62 -23.20
N PHE A 155 11.91 -35.88 -23.53
CA PHE A 155 10.80 -36.41 -24.34
C PHE A 155 11.25 -36.82 -25.74
N THR A 156 12.17 -36.07 -26.35
CA THR A 156 12.78 -36.45 -27.63
C THR A 156 13.53 -37.79 -27.53
N ALA A 157 14.26 -38.01 -26.44
CA ALA A 157 14.93 -39.28 -26.17
C ALA A 157 13.92 -40.41 -25.93
N LEU A 158 12.88 -40.19 -25.12
CA LEU A 158 11.82 -41.17 -24.85
C LEU A 158 11.04 -41.56 -26.11
N ASN A 159 10.77 -40.61 -27.01
CA ASN A 159 10.12 -40.89 -28.29
C ASN A 159 10.94 -41.85 -29.17
N SER A 160 12.27 -41.81 -29.05
CA SER A 160 13.16 -42.73 -29.77
C SER A 160 13.11 -44.17 -29.23
N LEU A 161 12.67 -44.35 -27.99
CA LEU A 161 12.54 -45.66 -27.35
C LEU A 161 11.20 -46.36 -27.67
N GLN A 162 10.27 -45.67 -28.36
CA GLN A 162 8.94 -46.18 -28.74
C GLN A 162 8.06 -46.65 -27.55
N VAL A 163 8.36 -46.20 -26.34
CA VAL A 163 7.55 -46.44 -25.14
C VAL A 163 6.43 -45.40 -25.07
N ASP A 164 5.26 -45.76 -24.54
CA ASP A 164 4.22 -44.78 -24.22
C ASP A 164 4.62 -43.99 -22.96
N TYR A 165 4.91 -42.70 -23.13
CA TYR A 165 5.27 -41.78 -22.06
C TYR A 165 4.31 -40.58 -21.97
N GLU A 166 3.18 -40.59 -22.69
CA GLU A 166 2.20 -39.49 -22.69
C GLU A 166 1.68 -39.15 -21.28
N PRO A 167 1.35 -40.11 -20.41
CA PRO A 167 0.93 -39.79 -19.04
C PRO A 167 2.04 -39.08 -18.23
N PHE A 168 3.29 -39.48 -18.44
CA PHE A 168 4.44 -38.86 -17.79
C PHE A 168 4.66 -37.44 -18.31
N GLN A 169 4.63 -37.24 -19.63
CA GLN A 169 4.76 -35.95 -20.27
C GLN A 169 3.71 -34.95 -19.77
N SER A 170 2.45 -35.39 -19.66
CA SER A 170 1.36 -34.57 -19.14
C SER A 170 1.64 -34.05 -17.72
N ARG A 171 2.14 -34.92 -16.83
CA ARG A 171 2.48 -34.55 -15.44
C ARG A 171 3.66 -33.59 -15.36
N VAL A 172 4.70 -33.81 -16.15
CA VAL A 172 5.86 -32.91 -16.24
C VAL A 172 5.45 -31.54 -16.77
N ASN A 173 4.63 -31.49 -17.83
CA ASN A 173 4.14 -30.22 -18.38
C ASN A 173 3.31 -29.44 -17.37
N GLU A 174 2.42 -30.12 -16.63
CA GLU A 174 1.63 -29.47 -15.58
C GLU A 174 2.53 -28.97 -14.44
N TYR A 175 3.54 -29.74 -14.00
CA TYR A 175 4.51 -29.28 -13.01
C TYR A 175 5.25 -28.02 -13.45
N ILE A 176 5.76 -27.97 -14.68
CA ILE A 176 6.49 -26.81 -15.23
C ILE A 176 5.57 -25.60 -15.32
N LYS A 177 4.31 -25.80 -15.76
CA LYS A 177 3.30 -24.74 -15.81
C LYS A 177 3.00 -24.17 -14.43
N GLN A 178 2.86 -25.01 -13.41
CA GLN A 178 2.65 -24.54 -12.04
C GLN A 178 3.88 -23.82 -11.48
N ALA A 179 5.10 -24.29 -11.80
CA ALA A 179 6.34 -23.58 -11.48
C ALA A 179 6.38 -22.18 -12.12
N ALA A 180 6.03 -22.06 -13.40
CA ALA A 180 5.97 -20.78 -14.11
C ALA A 180 4.92 -19.83 -13.51
N SER A 181 3.74 -20.35 -13.16
CA SER A 181 2.68 -19.58 -12.49
C SER A 181 3.15 -19.01 -11.14
N LEU A 182 3.77 -19.86 -10.31
CA LEU A 182 4.33 -19.45 -9.03
C LEU A 182 5.43 -18.39 -9.20
N ALA A 183 6.36 -18.62 -10.14
CA ALA A 183 7.46 -17.70 -10.40
C ALA A 183 6.95 -16.31 -10.82
N ARG A 184 5.93 -16.26 -11.68
CA ARG A 184 5.29 -15.02 -12.12
C ARG A 184 4.66 -14.25 -10.96
N ILE A 185 3.93 -14.93 -10.07
CA ILE A 185 3.29 -14.29 -8.91
C ILE A 185 4.36 -13.75 -7.95
N GLU A 186 5.40 -14.53 -7.67
CA GLU A 186 6.53 -14.09 -6.83
C GLU A 186 7.24 -12.87 -7.43
N GLN A 187 7.42 -12.82 -8.75
CA GLN A 187 7.98 -11.66 -9.43
C GLN A 187 7.11 -10.42 -9.23
N ILE A 188 5.79 -10.53 -9.45
CA ILE A 188 4.85 -9.40 -9.27
C ILE A 188 4.88 -8.89 -7.83
N ILE A 189 4.95 -9.78 -6.83
CA ILE A 189 5.04 -9.42 -5.42
C ILE A 189 6.35 -8.68 -5.12
N ASN A 190 7.48 -9.19 -5.63
CA ASN A 190 8.80 -8.60 -5.38
C ASN A 190 8.96 -7.23 -6.07
N GLU A 191 8.31 -7.04 -7.21
CA GLU A 191 8.25 -5.77 -7.93
C GLU A 191 7.25 -4.77 -7.31
N ASP A 192 6.38 -5.20 -6.36
CA ASP A 192 5.38 -4.33 -5.73
C ASP A 192 5.98 -3.45 -4.61
N ILE A 193 6.99 -2.68 -5.00
CA ILE A 193 7.65 -1.58 -4.25
C ILE A 193 6.58 -0.55 -3.76
N SER A 194 5.44 -0.52 -4.44
CA SER A 194 4.28 0.36 -4.21
C SER A 194 3.77 0.35 -2.77
N SER A 195 3.73 -0.80 -2.09
CA SER A 195 3.17 -0.91 -0.74
C SER A 195 4.04 -0.20 0.32
N GLN A 196 5.35 -0.38 0.26
CA GLN A 196 6.30 0.26 1.17
C GLN A 196 6.45 1.76 0.86
N GLU A 197 6.46 2.14 -0.42
CA GLU A 197 6.46 3.54 -0.85
C GLU A 197 5.22 4.28 -0.38
N LEU A 198 4.05 3.65 -0.42
CA LEU A 198 2.80 4.24 0.05
C LEU A 198 2.80 4.49 1.56
N VAL A 199 3.30 3.55 2.36
CA VAL A 199 3.46 3.72 3.82
C VAL A 199 4.45 4.85 4.12
N ASN A 200 5.57 4.89 3.40
CA ASN A 200 6.58 5.95 3.56
C ASN A 200 6.01 7.33 3.19
N HIS A 201 5.25 7.42 2.11
CA HIS A 201 4.58 8.64 1.67
C HIS A 201 3.56 9.13 2.71
N HIS A 202 2.72 8.23 3.24
CA HIS A 202 1.75 8.58 4.28
C HIS A 202 2.44 9.12 5.55
N ASN A 203 3.50 8.44 6.01
CA ASN A 203 4.27 8.87 7.18
C ASN A 203 4.95 10.23 6.96
N SER A 204 5.43 10.48 5.74
CA SER A 204 6.01 11.78 5.35
C SER A 204 4.97 12.90 5.40
N GLU A 205 3.80 12.69 4.79
CA GLU A 205 2.73 13.69 4.78
C GLU A 205 2.17 13.93 6.19
N GLN A 206 2.07 12.90 7.03
CA GLN A 206 1.66 13.07 8.43
C GLN A 206 2.65 13.95 9.23
N ARG A 207 3.96 13.76 9.01
CA ARG A 207 4.99 14.59 9.65
C ARG A 207 4.88 16.04 9.19
N ARG A 208 4.79 16.25 7.88
CA ARG A 208 4.60 17.56 7.25
C ARG A 208 3.36 18.27 7.77
N PHE A 209 2.23 17.56 7.91
CA PHE A 209 1.00 18.12 8.46
C PHE A 209 1.19 18.62 9.91
N LYS A 210 1.85 17.83 10.76
CA LYS A 210 2.15 18.21 12.15
C LYS A 210 3.02 19.46 12.24
N GLU A 211 4.07 19.53 11.42
CA GLU A 211 4.96 20.68 11.34
C GLU A 211 4.21 21.94 10.88
N LEU A 212 3.37 21.81 9.86
CA LEU A 212 2.59 22.92 9.32
C LEU A 212 1.53 23.42 10.30
N LEU A 213 0.90 22.52 11.05
CA LEU A 213 -0.06 22.87 12.10
C LEU A 213 0.63 23.68 13.21
N LYS A 214 1.85 23.30 13.61
CA LYS A 214 2.66 24.06 14.56
C LYS A 214 2.96 25.46 14.03
N SER A 215 3.47 25.57 12.79
CA SER A 215 3.74 26.86 12.14
C SER A 215 2.50 27.74 12.04
N HIS A 216 1.33 27.15 11.77
CA HIS A 216 0.05 27.86 11.75
C HIS A 216 -0.29 28.45 13.13
N HIS A 217 -0.14 27.68 14.21
CA HIS A 217 -0.37 28.18 15.56
C HIS A 217 0.59 29.32 15.93
N GLU A 218 1.87 29.20 15.59
CA GLU A 218 2.87 30.24 15.83
C GLU A 218 2.56 31.52 15.03
N ALA A 219 2.24 31.38 13.73
CA ALA A 219 1.86 32.50 12.88
C ALA A 219 0.59 33.20 13.38
N ARG A 220 -0.43 32.44 13.80
CA ARG A 220 -1.67 32.98 14.35
C ARG A 220 -1.43 33.73 15.65
N ALA A 221 -0.65 33.16 16.57
CA ALA A 221 -0.31 33.82 17.83
C ALA A 221 0.47 35.12 17.59
N GLY A 222 1.45 35.11 16.67
CA GLY A 222 2.20 36.30 16.29
C GLY A 222 1.34 37.38 15.62
N PHE A 223 0.40 36.99 14.77
CA PHE A 223 -0.56 37.91 14.16
C PHE A 223 -1.48 38.56 15.21
N ILE A 224 -2.03 37.77 16.14
CA ILE A 224 -2.89 38.29 17.22
C ILE A 224 -2.12 39.31 18.07
N ALA A 225 -0.90 38.98 18.51
CA ALA A 225 -0.08 39.89 19.31
C ALA A 225 0.25 41.20 18.57
N SER A 226 0.63 41.11 17.29
CA SER A 226 0.92 42.28 16.44
C SER A 226 -0.32 43.14 16.24
N ASN A 227 -1.49 42.52 16.05
CA ASN A 227 -2.74 43.23 15.85
C ASN A 227 -3.21 43.94 17.12
N SER A 228 -2.97 43.35 18.30
CA SER A 228 -3.18 44.02 19.59
C SER A 228 -2.26 45.25 19.74
N GLN A 229 -0.99 45.14 19.38
CA GLN A 229 -0.05 46.27 19.42
C GLN A 229 -0.49 47.41 18.48
N LEU A 230 -0.88 47.08 17.24
CA LEU A 230 -1.40 48.06 16.29
C LEU A 230 -2.62 48.79 16.87
N SER A 231 -3.54 48.07 17.51
CA SER A 231 -4.73 48.65 18.13
C SER A 231 -4.38 49.65 19.23
N LEU A 232 -3.39 49.33 20.08
CA LEU A 232 -2.88 50.23 21.12
C LEU A 232 -2.21 51.48 20.53
N LEU A 233 -1.44 51.33 19.45
CA LEU A 233 -0.82 52.47 18.75
C LEU A 233 -1.89 53.40 18.15
N CYS A 234 -2.94 52.85 17.55
CA CYS A 234 -4.07 53.63 17.04
C CYS A 234 -4.78 54.43 18.14
N GLU A 235 -5.01 53.82 19.32
CA GLU A 235 -5.61 54.50 20.47
C GLU A 235 -4.73 55.64 21.00
N LYS A 236 -3.42 55.39 21.12
CA LYS A 236 -2.44 56.41 21.53
C LYS A 236 -2.37 57.56 20.52
N ALA A 237 -2.31 57.25 19.22
CA ALA A 237 -2.30 58.26 18.17
C ALA A 237 -3.59 59.09 18.10
N SER A 238 -4.73 58.53 18.56
CA SER A 238 -6.00 59.25 18.64
C SER A 238 -6.12 60.18 19.85
N SER A 239 -5.32 59.95 20.90
CA SER A 239 -5.35 60.74 22.14
C SER A 239 -4.28 61.83 22.21
N LEU A 240 -3.22 61.73 21.41
CA LEU A 240 -2.20 62.76 21.25
C LEU A 240 -2.39 63.51 19.92
N ASP A 241 -2.51 64.83 19.98
CA ASP A 241 -2.50 65.68 18.77
C ASP A 241 -1.13 65.56 18.07
N SER A 242 -1.12 64.80 16.97
CA SER A 242 -0.10 64.71 15.92
C SER A 242 1.38 64.67 16.37
N SER A 243 1.88 63.50 16.75
CA SER A 243 3.32 63.22 16.74
C SER A 243 3.71 62.52 15.44
N ALA A 244 4.64 63.10 14.69
CA ALA A 244 5.19 62.48 13.47
C ALA A 244 5.86 61.12 13.73
N GLU A 245 6.42 60.94 14.94
CA GLU A 245 7.05 59.67 15.36
C GLU A 245 6.01 58.55 15.51
N LEU A 246 4.85 58.84 16.13
CA LEU A 246 3.74 57.89 16.25
C LEU A 246 3.16 57.52 14.88
N THR A 247 3.08 58.47 13.95
CA THR A 247 2.62 58.21 12.59
C THR A 247 3.54 57.25 11.84
N MET A 248 4.86 57.42 11.95
CA MET A 248 5.83 56.51 11.32
C MET A 248 5.77 55.10 11.95
N GLU A 249 5.67 55.00 13.28
CA GLU A 249 5.56 53.73 13.98
C GLU A 249 4.28 52.97 13.59
N LEU A 250 3.16 53.69 13.45
CA LEU A 250 1.88 53.12 13.03
C LEU A 250 1.96 52.60 11.59
N LEU A 251 2.50 53.37 10.64
CA LEU A 251 2.68 52.92 9.25
C LEU A 251 3.57 51.68 9.15
N SER A 252 4.65 51.62 9.93
CA SER A 252 5.52 50.43 10.01
C SER A 252 4.76 49.23 10.57
N CYS A 253 4.02 49.42 11.66
CA CYS A 253 3.25 48.36 12.31
C CYS A 253 2.13 47.82 11.39
N GLU A 254 1.45 48.69 10.64
CA GLU A 254 0.46 48.31 9.64
C GLU A 254 1.06 47.45 8.52
N ALA A 255 2.20 47.87 7.98
CA ALA A 255 2.91 47.12 6.96
C ALA A 255 3.34 45.73 7.45
N ASP A 256 3.93 45.65 8.65
CA ASP A 256 4.32 44.39 9.28
C ASP A 256 3.10 43.48 9.54
N ASN A 257 1.99 44.05 10.01
CA ASN A 257 0.77 43.29 10.29
C ASN A 257 0.12 42.77 9.00
N ALA A 258 0.19 43.53 7.90
CA ALA A 258 -0.23 43.06 6.58
C ALA A 258 0.62 41.88 6.10
N GLY A 259 1.94 41.93 6.27
CA GLY A 259 2.85 40.81 5.93
C GLY A 259 2.59 39.55 6.78
N ARG A 260 2.32 39.73 8.08
CA ARG A 260 1.94 38.61 8.97
C ARG A 260 0.60 37.98 8.59
N ARG A 261 -0.38 38.80 8.19
CA ARG A 261 -1.68 38.32 7.70
C ARG A 261 -1.51 37.47 6.44
N GLU A 262 -0.73 37.94 5.48
CA GLU A 262 -0.47 37.20 4.24
C GLU A 262 0.20 35.85 4.53
N THR A 263 1.21 35.84 5.40
CA THR A 263 1.89 34.61 5.83
C THR A 263 0.90 33.62 6.48
N LEU A 264 0.02 34.11 7.36
CA LEU A 264 -1.00 33.28 7.99
C LEU A 264 -1.97 32.69 6.96
N LEU A 265 -2.46 33.49 6.02
CA LEU A 265 -3.35 33.03 4.95
C LEU A 265 -2.70 31.93 4.10
N GLN A 266 -1.44 32.12 3.72
CA GLN A 266 -0.69 31.15 2.94
C GLN A 266 -0.50 29.82 3.71
N ILE A 267 -0.14 29.89 5.00
CA ILE A 267 -0.01 28.70 5.84
C ILE A 267 -1.36 27.97 5.97
N THR A 268 -2.45 28.70 6.20
CA THR A 268 -3.81 28.12 6.30
C THR A 268 -4.22 27.41 5.03
N LYS A 269 -3.94 28.01 3.86
CA LYS A 269 -4.21 27.39 2.57
C LYS A 269 -3.43 26.08 2.41
N THR A 270 -2.12 26.10 2.65
CA THR A 270 -1.29 24.89 2.56
C THR A 270 -1.71 23.83 3.57
N LEU A 271 -2.19 24.23 4.75
CA LEU A 271 -2.71 23.31 5.77
C LEU A 271 -3.97 22.59 5.30
N ALA A 272 -4.89 23.29 4.63
CA ALA A 272 -6.09 22.71 4.04
C ALA A 272 -5.74 21.71 2.92
N GLU A 273 -4.80 22.06 2.03
CA GLU A 273 -4.33 21.18 0.97
C GLU A 273 -3.68 19.89 1.53
N CYS A 274 -2.82 20.04 2.55
CA CYS A 274 -2.18 18.91 3.22
C CYS A 274 -3.19 18.03 3.96
N LYS A 275 -4.20 18.63 4.61
CA LYS A 275 -5.32 17.88 5.24
C LYS A 275 -6.10 17.07 4.21
N ALA A 276 -6.43 17.65 3.06
CA ALA A 276 -7.15 16.95 2.00
C ALA A 276 -6.34 15.76 1.46
N SER A 277 -5.03 15.94 1.24
CA SER A 277 -4.13 14.84 0.84
C SER A 277 -4.06 13.73 1.90
N LEU A 278 -3.95 14.11 3.17
CA LEU A 278 -3.92 13.16 4.28
C LEU A 278 -5.23 12.39 4.43
N LEU A 279 -6.38 12.99 4.12
CA LEU A 279 -7.69 12.33 4.15
C LEU A 279 -7.91 11.38 2.96
N ALA A 280 -7.28 11.65 1.81
CA ALA A 280 -7.30 10.74 0.68
C ALA A 280 -6.39 9.51 0.89
N ALA A 281 -5.31 9.66 1.66
CA ALA A 281 -4.32 8.60 1.87
C ALA A 281 -4.87 7.30 2.51
N PRO A 282 -5.81 7.32 3.49
CA PRO A 282 -6.44 6.12 4.04
C PRO A 282 -7.11 5.23 2.99
N GLN A 283 -7.84 5.82 2.02
CA GLN A 283 -8.51 5.05 0.98
C GLN A 283 -7.49 4.33 0.08
N ILE A 284 -6.44 5.05 -0.31
CA ILE A 284 -5.35 4.48 -1.12
C ILE A 284 -4.63 3.36 -0.35
N ALA A 285 -4.41 3.55 0.95
CA ALA A 285 -3.80 2.53 1.82
C ALA A 285 -4.69 1.29 1.99
N GLU A 286 -6.00 1.48 2.12
CA GLU A 286 -6.97 0.38 2.22
C GLU A 286 -7.04 -0.42 0.92
N GLU A 287 -7.08 0.25 -0.24
CA GLU A 287 -7.04 -0.40 -1.56
C GLU A 287 -5.74 -1.19 -1.77
N ALA A 288 -4.58 -0.60 -1.41
CA ALA A 288 -3.29 -1.28 -1.48
C ALA A 288 -3.23 -2.50 -0.56
N LEU A 289 -3.76 -2.39 0.67
CA LEU A 289 -3.82 -3.52 1.60
C LEU A 289 -4.72 -4.64 1.07
N LYS A 290 -5.88 -4.29 0.50
CA LYS A 290 -6.78 -5.26 -0.12
C LYS A 290 -6.07 -6.01 -1.25
N LYS A 291 -5.38 -5.29 -2.13
CA LYS A 291 -4.57 -5.89 -3.20
C LYS A 291 -3.46 -6.80 -2.67
N CYS A 292 -2.75 -6.39 -1.61
CA CYS A 292 -1.72 -7.23 -0.97
C CYS A 292 -2.32 -8.54 -0.44
N LYS A 293 -3.51 -8.49 0.18
CA LYS A 293 -4.21 -9.68 0.67
C LYS A 293 -4.62 -10.60 -0.48
N GLU A 294 -5.15 -10.04 -1.57
CA GLU A 294 -5.51 -10.80 -2.76
C GLU A 294 -4.29 -11.50 -3.38
N MET A 295 -3.15 -10.79 -3.50
CA MET A 295 -1.90 -11.36 -4.01
C MET A 295 -1.34 -12.47 -3.10
N GLU A 296 -1.44 -12.32 -1.79
CA GLU A 296 -1.04 -13.35 -0.82
C GLU A 296 -1.89 -14.61 -0.95
N ILE A 297 -3.21 -14.45 -1.14
CA ILE A 297 -4.13 -15.56 -1.41
C ILE A 297 -3.73 -16.27 -2.71
N GLU A 298 -3.46 -15.51 -3.78
CA GLU A 298 -3.05 -16.05 -5.08
C GLU A 298 -1.71 -16.80 -4.98
N ARG A 299 -0.74 -16.24 -4.26
CA ARG A 299 0.55 -16.90 -3.99
C ARG A 299 0.36 -18.23 -3.29
N ASN A 300 -0.43 -18.25 -2.22
CA ASN A 300 -0.69 -19.46 -1.45
C ASN A 300 -1.40 -20.52 -2.29
N ALA A 301 -2.36 -20.12 -3.13
CA ALA A 301 -3.01 -21.02 -4.07
C ALA A 301 -2.03 -21.59 -5.10
N ALA A 302 -1.17 -20.76 -5.70
CA ALA A 302 -0.15 -21.20 -6.64
C ALA A 302 0.89 -22.14 -5.99
N GLN A 303 1.28 -21.86 -4.75
CA GLN A 303 2.19 -22.71 -4.00
C GLN A 303 1.59 -24.09 -3.72
N VAL A 304 0.31 -24.15 -3.34
CA VAL A 304 -0.42 -25.42 -3.16
C VAL A 304 -0.54 -26.18 -4.48
N ALA A 305 -0.87 -25.50 -5.58
CA ALA A 305 -0.96 -26.11 -6.91
C ALA A 305 0.41 -26.68 -7.36
N PHE A 306 1.49 -25.93 -7.14
CA PHE A 306 2.86 -26.37 -7.42
C PHE A 306 3.26 -27.60 -6.58
N GLN A 307 2.99 -27.59 -5.27
CA GLN A 307 3.26 -28.76 -4.41
C GLN A 307 2.43 -29.99 -4.81
N THR A 308 1.18 -29.77 -5.23
CA THR A 308 0.30 -30.84 -5.74
C THR A 308 0.87 -31.44 -7.02
N ALA A 309 1.27 -30.61 -7.98
CA ALA A 309 1.90 -31.07 -9.21
C ALA A 309 3.22 -31.80 -8.94
N ARG A 310 4.01 -31.33 -7.97
CA ARG A 310 5.24 -32.00 -7.52
C ARG A 310 4.96 -33.39 -6.97
N ALA A 311 3.93 -33.54 -6.14
CA ALA A 311 3.55 -34.85 -5.60
C ALA A 311 3.06 -35.81 -6.71
N GLN A 312 2.34 -35.29 -7.71
CA GLN A 312 1.86 -36.07 -8.86
C GLN A 312 2.99 -36.50 -9.79
N LEU A 313 4.09 -35.75 -9.86
CA LEU A 313 5.25 -36.04 -10.71
C LEU A 313 5.84 -37.44 -10.47
N ARG A 314 5.74 -37.93 -9.22
CA ARG A 314 6.26 -39.24 -8.79
C ARG A 314 5.24 -40.38 -8.80
N ASN A 315 3.95 -40.07 -9.03
CA ASN A 315 2.91 -41.10 -9.17
C ASN A 315 2.94 -41.70 -10.57
#